data_AF-A0A3A6P6J6-F1
#
_entry.id   AF-A0A3A6P6J6-F1
#
_cell.length_a   1.000
_cell.length_b   1.000
_cell.length_c   1.000
_cell.angle_alpha   90.00
_cell.angle_beta   90.00
_cell.angle_gamma   90.00
#
_symmetry.space_group_name_H-M   'P 1'
#
loop_
_entity.id
_entity.type
_entity.pdbx_description
1 polymer ?
#
loop_
_entity_poly.entity_id
_entity_poly.type
_entity_poly.pdbx_seq_one_letter_code
_entity_poly.pdbx_strand_id
1 'polypeptide(L)'
;MVLAPDPVGGRPRPPPPGRRIPADGAARALAAIEGLAQKYPGRAVAIVTHGDICAAILGQAARTPLAQRYQRHDVPLGSVSEMVLTDRGWHLLSQGVMP
;
A
#
# COMPACT_ATOMS: atom_id res chain seq x y z
N MET A 1 27.60 -28.34 -4.85
CA MET A 1 26.71 -28.86 -3.79
C MET A 1 25.29 -28.83 -4.33
N VAL A 2 24.77 -30.00 -4.68
CA VAL A 2 23.45 -30.18 -5.28
C VAL A 2 22.42 -30.01 -4.17
N LEU A 3 21.46 -29.09 -4.33
CA LEU A 3 20.29 -29.04 -3.46
C LEU A 3 19.32 -30.12 -3.92
N ALA A 4 19.12 -31.13 -3.08
CA ALA A 4 18.05 -32.09 -3.24
C ALA A 4 16.69 -31.37 -3.21
N PRO A 5 15.69 -31.79 -4.01
CA PRO A 5 14.34 -31.29 -3.86
C PRO A 5 13.70 -31.91 -2.61
N ASP A 6 13.24 -31.06 -1.69
CA ASP A 6 12.47 -31.51 -0.53
C ASP A 6 10.99 -31.69 -0.92
N PRO A 7 10.33 -32.79 -0.52
CA PRO A 7 9.00 -33.14 -0.95
C PRO A 7 7.93 -32.61 0.03
N VAL A 8 6.77 -32.25 -0.51
CA VAL A 8 5.47 -32.10 0.19
C VAL A 8 5.30 -30.90 1.15
N GLY A 9 4.49 -29.93 0.73
CA GLY A 9 3.44 -29.34 1.59
C GLY A 9 3.80 -28.26 2.63
N GLY A 10 5.03 -27.76 2.69
CA GLY A 10 5.43 -26.72 3.64
C GLY A 10 4.99 -25.31 3.22
N ARG A 11 4.30 -24.56 4.09
CA ARG A 11 4.03 -23.12 3.91
C ARG A 11 5.33 -22.37 3.55
N PRO A 12 5.29 -21.37 2.65
CA PRO A 12 6.48 -20.63 2.26
C PRO A 12 7.18 -20.02 3.49
N ARG A 13 8.49 -20.26 3.58
CA ARG A 13 9.34 -19.78 4.69
C ARG A 13 9.34 -18.24 4.67
N PRO A 14 9.14 -17.56 5.82
CA PRO A 14 9.17 -16.11 5.86
C PRO A 14 10.56 -15.59 5.43
N PRO A 15 10.62 -14.46 4.73
CA PRO A 15 11.88 -13.89 4.25
C PRO A 15 12.78 -13.47 5.43
N PRO A 16 14.11 -13.42 5.22
CA PRO A 16 15.07 -13.04 6.26
C PRO A 16 14.82 -11.61 6.78
N PRO A 17 15.21 -11.32 8.04
CA PRO A 17 14.96 -10.02 8.65
C PRO A 17 15.69 -8.90 7.89
N GLY A 18 14.93 -7.88 7.45
CA GLY A 18 15.51 -6.58 7.09
C GLY A 18 15.27 -6.00 5.69
N ARG A 19 14.23 -6.37 4.92
CA ARG A 19 13.59 -5.52 3.88
C ARG A 19 12.64 -6.33 2.98
N ARG A 20 11.46 -6.62 3.50
CA ARG A 20 10.29 -6.83 2.64
C ARG A 20 9.08 -6.49 3.47
N ILE A 21 8.40 -5.40 3.11
CA ILE A 21 7.00 -5.24 3.50
C ILE A 21 6.33 -6.45 2.87
N PRO A 22 5.75 -7.36 3.66
CA PRO A 22 5.01 -8.47 3.08
C PRO A 22 4.01 -7.84 2.12
N ALA A 23 3.94 -8.29 0.86
CA ALA A 23 2.93 -7.80 -0.11
C ALA A 23 1.51 -7.81 0.50
N ASP A 24 1.32 -8.69 1.48
CA ASP A 24 0.19 -8.80 2.40
C ASP A 24 -0.17 -7.48 3.13
N GLY A 25 0.78 -6.70 3.65
CA GLY A 25 0.48 -5.44 4.35
C GLY A 25 -0.18 -4.38 3.47
N ALA A 26 0.41 -4.12 2.30
CA ALA A 26 -0.15 -3.19 1.33
C ALA A 26 -1.49 -3.68 0.78
N ALA A 27 -1.59 -4.98 0.43
CA ALA A 27 -2.82 -5.56 -0.08
C ALA A 27 -3.97 -5.46 0.93
N ARG A 28 -3.71 -5.75 2.22
CA ARG A 28 -4.70 -5.59 3.29
C ARG A 28 -5.15 -4.14 3.45
N ALA A 29 -4.22 -3.19 3.40
CA ALA A 29 -4.55 -1.77 3.51
C ALA A 29 -5.46 -1.33 2.35
N LEU A 30 -5.14 -1.72 1.12
CA LEU A 30 -5.96 -1.41 -0.06
C LEU A 30 -7.36 -2.00 0.06
N ALA A 31 -7.47 -3.29 0.42
CA ALA A 31 -8.76 -3.95 0.62
C ALA A 31 -9.58 -3.30 1.74
N ALA A 32 -8.94 -2.89 2.85
CA ALA A 32 -9.60 -2.19 3.94
C ALA A 32 -10.18 -0.84 3.48
N ILE A 33 -9.45 -0.09 2.65
CA ILE A 33 -9.90 1.20 2.11
C ILE A 33 -11.07 1.01 1.14
N GLU A 34 -11.04 -0.01 0.29
CA GLU A 34 -12.19 -0.34 -0.57
C GLU A 34 -13.43 -0.65 0.27
N GLY A 35 -13.28 -1.40 1.37
CA GLY A 35 -14.35 -1.63 2.34
C GLY A 35 -14.84 -0.35 3.02
N LEU A 36 -13.95 0.59 3.36
CA LEU A 36 -14.32 1.90 3.89
C LEU A 36 -15.12 2.73 2.89
N ALA A 37 -14.71 2.74 1.61
CA ALA A 37 -15.41 3.48 0.56
C ALA A 37 -16.83 2.94 0.32
N GLN A 38 -17.02 1.62 0.40
CA GLN A 38 -18.34 1.00 0.33
C GLN A 38 -19.19 1.33 1.57
N LYS A 39 -18.57 1.35 2.77
CA LYS A 39 -19.27 1.60 4.03
C LYS A 39 -19.66 3.07 4.24
N TYR A 40 -18.88 4.01 3.69
CA TYR A 40 -19.05 5.45 3.92
C TYR A 40 -19.08 6.25 2.60
N PRO A 41 -20.07 6.01 1.71
CA PRO A 41 -20.14 6.70 0.43
C PRO A 41 -20.32 8.21 0.60
N GLY A 42 -19.55 9.01 -0.15
CA GLY A 42 -19.62 10.47 -0.14
C GLY A 42 -19.07 11.14 1.12
N ARG A 43 -18.38 10.39 2.00
CA ARG A 43 -17.76 10.93 3.22
C ARG A 43 -16.25 10.99 3.06
N ALA A 44 -15.65 12.01 3.65
CA ALA A 44 -14.20 12.06 3.83
C ALA A 44 -13.80 11.17 5.02
N VAL A 45 -12.74 10.38 4.86
CA VAL A 45 -12.19 9.50 5.89
C VAL A 45 -10.70 9.80 6.04
N ALA A 46 -10.27 10.12 7.25
CA ALA A 46 -8.85 10.28 7.58
C ALA A 46 -8.23 8.90 7.88
N ILE A 47 -7.09 8.61 7.26
CA ILE A 47 -6.34 7.38 7.46
C ILE A 47 -4.96 7.76 8.01
N VAL A 48 -4.64 7.25 9.20
CA VAL A 48 -3.32 7.42 9.82
C VAL A 48 -2.62 6.06 9.81
N THR A 49 -1.47 6.00 9.17
CA THR A 49 -0.66 4.77 9.04
C THR A 49 0.82 5.13 8.84
N HIS A 50 1.61 4.16 8.41
CA HIS A 50 3.06 4.26 8.26
C HIS A 50 3.42 4.73 6.84
N GLY A 51 4.59 5.37 6.69
CA GLY A 51 5.01 5.98 5.43
C GLY A 51 5.10 4.99 4.26
N ASP A 52 5.45 3.73 4.54
CA ASP A 52 5.53 2.67 3.55
C ASP A 52 4.15 2.21 3.04
N ILE A 53 3.16 2.09 3.93
CA ILE A 53 1.77 1.83 3.58
C ILE A 53 1.18 3.04 2.83
N CYS A 54 1.49 4.26 3.27
CA CYS A 54 1.12 5.47 2.53
C CYS A 54 1.67 5.43 1.10
N ALA A 55 2.97 5.13 0.91
CA ALA A 55 3.57 5.03 -0.42
C ALA A 55 2.87 3.98 -1.31
N ALA A 56 2.46 2.85 -0.73
CA ALA A 56 1.74 1.81 -1.45
C ALA A 56 0.33 2.26 -1.89
N ILE A 57 -0.39 2.97 -1.02
CA ILE A 57 -1.73 3.53 -1.28
C ILE A 57 -1.65 4.65 -2.32
N LEU A 58 -0.73 5.60 -2.14
CA LEU A 58 -0.54 6.71 -3.08
C LEU A 58 -0.11 6.21 -4.45
N GLY A 59 0.77 5.21 -4.51
CA GLY A 59 1.14 4.56 -5.75
C GLY A 59 -0.01 3.79 -6.41
N GLN A 60 -0.98 3.28 -5.65
CA GLN A 60 -2.22 2.73 -6.23
C GLN A 60 -3.04 3.86 -6.88
N ALA A 61 -3.25 4.96 -6.17
CA ALA A 61 -4.03 6.11 -6.65
C ALA A 61 -3.39 6.83 -7.83
N ALA A 62 -2.06 6.87 -7.91
CA ALA A 62 -1.31 7.42 -9.03
C ALA A 62 -1.10 6.44 -10.19
N ARG A 63 -1.56 5.18 -10.06
CA ARG A 63 -1.30 4.08 -11.01
C ARG A 63 0.19 3.84 -11.26
N THR A 64 1.01 4.06 -10.24
CA THR A 64 2.45 3.82 -10.28
C THR A 64 2.74 2.32 -10.18
N PRO A 65 3.59 1.76 -11.07
CA PRO A 65 4.03 0.36 -10.98
C PRO A 65 4.59 0.02 -9.61
N LEU A 66 4.24 -1.16 -9.07
CA LEU A 66 4.58 -1.55 -7.69
C LEU A 66 6.07 -1.35 -7.35
N ALA A 67 6.96 -1.73 -8.27
CA ALA A 67 8.42 -1.60 -8.10
C ALA A 67 8.91 -0.16 -7.94
N GLN A 68 8.12 0.83 -8.35
CA GLN A 68 8.50 2.25 -8.33
C GLN A 68 7.80 3.03 -7.21
N ARG A 69 6.84 2.43 -6.49
CA ARG A 69 5.98 3.15 -5.55
C ARG A 69 6.77 3.82 -4.43
N TYR A 70 7.66 3.08 -3.77
CA TYR A 70 8.47 3.60 -2.66
C TYR A 70 9.45 4.70 -3.07
N GLN A 71 9.92 4.68 -4.32
CA GLN A 71 10.84 5.70 -4.83
C GLN A 71 10.10 6.99 -5.22
N ARG A 72 8.86 6.88 -5.73
CA ARG A 72 8.09 8.00 -6.26
C ARG A 72 7.13 8.64 -5.26
N HIS A 73 6.74 7.89 -4.23
CA HIS A 73 5.76 8.34 -3.24
C HIS A 73 6.37 8.40 -1.85
N ASP A 74 7.42 9.22 -1.70
CA ASP A 74 7.93 9.57 -0.38
C ASP A 74 6.88 10.37 0.40
N VAL A 75 6.78 10.09 1.70
CA VAL A 75 5.75 10.64 2.61
C VAL A 75 6.47 11.25 3.81
N PRO A 76 6.75 12.57 3.77
CA PRO A 76 7.37 13.25 4.90
C PRO A 76 6.54 13.12 6.19
N LEU A 77 7.23 13.10 7.33
CA LEU A 77 6.56 13.07 8.64
C LEU A 77 5.68 14.31 8.83
N GLY A 78 4.44 14.09 9.26
CA GLY A 78 3.47 15.18 9.47
C GLY A 78 2.82 15.71 8.19
N SER A 79 3.13 15.15 7.02
CA SER A 79 2.48 15.54 5.77
C SER A 79 1.09 14.93 5.60
N VAL A 80 0.28 15.57 4.77
CA VAL A 80 -1.07 15.13 4.39
C VAL A 80 -1.10 14.86 2.89
N SER A 81 -1.79 13.79 2.48
CA SER A 81 -2.05 13.48 1.08
C SER A 81 -3.54 13.22 0.90
N GLU A 82 -4.07 13.58 -0.26
CA GLU A 82 -5.49 13.42 -0.58
C GLU A 82 -5.67 12.57 -1.83
N MET A 83 -6.65 11.69 -1.78
CA MET A 83 -7.06 10.85 -2.90
C MET A 83 -8.57 10.68 -2.87
N VAL A 84 -9.14 10.37 -4.03
CA VAL A 84 -10.55 10.01 -4.15
C VAL A 84 -10.69 8.62 -4.77
N LEU A 85 -11.60 7.82 -4.23
CA LEU A 85 -12.00 6.55 -4.80
C LEU A 85 -13.40 6.69 -5.39
N THR A 86 -13.51 6.47 -6.70
CA THR A 86 -14.78 6.54 -7.44
C THR A 86 -15.09 5.19 -8.09
N ASP A 87 -16.24 5.10 -8.74
CA ASP A 87 -16.61 3.99 -9.63
C ASP A 87 -15.59 3.76 -10.77
N ARG A 88 -14.84 4.81 -11.16
CA ARG A 88 -13.77 4.75 -12.16
C ARG A 88 -12.40 4.41 -11.58
N GLY A 89 -12.33 4.12 -10.27
CA GLY A 89 -11.12 3.73 -9.58
C GLY A 89 -10.51 4.85 -8.72
N TRP A 90 -9.22 4.71 -8.44
CA TRP A 90 -8.48 5.55 -7.52
C TRP A 90 -7.84 6.73 -8.25
N HIS A 91 -7.88 7.91 -7.63
CA HIS A 91 -7.27 9.13 -8.17
C HIS A 91 -6.53 9.88 -7.07
N LEU A 92 -5.25 10.13 -7.28
CA LEU A 92 -4.45 10.98 -6.40
C LEU A 92 -4.78 12.46 -6.69
N LEU A 93 -5.10 13.22 -5.65
CA LEU A 93 -5.41 14.66 -5.75
C LEU A 93 -4.21 15.51 -5.32
N SER A 94 -3.63 15.19 -4.16
CA SER A 94 -2.46 15.88 -3.61
C SER A 94 -1.58 14.90 -2.83
N GLN A 95 -0.28 15.18 -2.73
CA GLN A 95 0.67 14.33 -2.03
C GLN A 95 1.65 15.18 -1.20
N GLY A 96 1.86 14.77 0.04
CA GLY A 96 2.94 15.29 0.89
C GLY A 96 2.81 16.77 1.25
N VAL A 97 1.59 17.29 1.32
CA VAL A 97 1.32 18.68 1.70
C VAL A 97 1.64 18.88 3.18
N MET A 98 2.50 19.85 3.48
CA MET A 98 2.77 20.28 4.85
C MET A 98 1.79 21.38 5.24
N PRO A 99 1.10 21.27 6.40
CA PRO A 99 0.23 22.32 6.91
C PRO A 99 1.01 23.55 7.39
#